data_AF-A0AAV6YYW9-F1
#
_entry.id   AF-A0AAV6YYW9-F1
#
_cell.length_a   1.000
_cell.length_b   1.000
_cell.length_c   1.000
_cell.angle_alpha   90.00
_cell.angle_beta   90.00
_cell.angle_gamma   90.00
#
_symmetry.space_group_name_H-M   'P 1'
#
loop_
_entity.id
_entity.type
_entity.pdbx_description
1 polymer ?
#
loop_
_entity_poly.entity_id
_entity_poly.type
_entity_poly.pdbx_seq_one_letter_code
_entity_poly.pdbx_strand_id
1 'polypeptide(L)'
;MPALSGGTVSIVFLRYDSIGSLLSSPENKAISDDYNDLETREVVNSPVIAAAINSDPPTLYQLDKILFILHHLQTAMDTESAKCAFWKYAPESLQGEWSTEGCEVEYSNTTHTSCKCNHLTHFAILMSSPNHNQ
;
A
#
# COMPACT_ATOMS: atom_id res chain seq x y z
N MET A 1 -32.54 24.75 25.88
CA MET A 1 -31.52 23.68 25.97
C MET A 1 -30.89 23.58 24.59
N PRO A 2 -29.58 23.80 24.40
CA PRO A 2 -28.97 23.55 23.09
C PRO A 2 -29.00 22.05 22.84
N ALA A 3 -29.45 21.65 21.65
CA ALA A 3 -29.38 20.27 21.21
C ALA A 3 -27.92 19.82 21.25
N LEU A 4 -27.63 18.69 21.88
CA LEU A 4 -26.39 17.96 21.64
C LEU A 4 -26.47 17.49 20.18
N SER A 5 -25.93 18.27 19.25
CA SER A 5 -25.72 17.81 17.88
C SER A 5 -24.71 16.67 17.95
N GLY A 6 -25.20 15.45 18.02
CA GLY A 6 -24.36 14.26 18.00
C GLY A 6 -23.61 14.21 16.68
N GLY A 7 -22.27 14.16 16.74
CA GLY A 7 -21.46 13.97 15.56
C GLY A 7 -21.49 12.52 15.07
N THR A 8 -21.12 12.29 13.82
CA THR A 8 -21.07 10.95 13.22
C THR A 8 -19.69 10.64 12.66
N VAL A 9 -19.31 9.37 12.72
CA VAL A 9 -18.11 8.84 12.08
C VAL A 9 -18.52 7.66 11.22
N SER A 10 -18.15 7.70 9.94
CA SER A 10 -18.36 6.64 8.96
C SER A 10 -17.02 6.07 8.53
N ILE A 11 -16.93 4.75 8.46
CA ILE A 11 -15.70 4.03 8.12
C ILE A 11 -16.00 3.05 7.00
N VAL A 12 -15.14 3.00 6.00
CA VAL A 12 -15.21 2.05 4.88
C VAL A 12 -13.91 1.28 4.79
N PHE A 13 -14.02 -0.04 4.63
CA PHE A 13 -12.90 -0.94 4.37
C PHE A 13 -13.18 -1.75 3.10
N LEU A 14 -12.17 -1.88 2.25
CA LEU A 14 -12.23 -2.71 1.04
C LEU A 14 -11.02 -3.64 1.00
N ARG A 15 -11.19 -4.81 0.37
CA ARG A 15 -10.12 -5.77 0.09
C ARG A 15 -10.28 -6.27 -1.33
N TYR A 16 -9.18 -6.23 -2.07
CA TYR A 16 -9.10 -6.66 -3.45
C TYR A 16 -8.03 -7.74 -3.58
N ASP A 17 -8.43 -8.93 -4.01
CA ASP A 17 -7.53 -10.08 -4.09
C ASP A 17 -6.68 -10.11 -5.37
N SER A 18 -7.07 -9.38 -6.41
CA SER A 18 -6.50 -9.58 -7.75
C SER A 18 -6.19 -8.30 -8.53
N ILE A 19 -6.31 -7.12 -7.92
CA ILE A 19 -6.02 -5.85 -8.64
C ILE A 19 -4.54 -5.44 -8.54
N GLY A 20 -3.74 -6.07 -7.69
CA GLY A 20 -2.34 -5.70 -7.49
C GLY A 20 -1.52 -5.72 -8.79
N SER A 21 -1.78 -6.70 -9.67
CA SER A 21 -1.12 -6.80 -10.98
C SER A 21 -1.52 -5.70 -11.98
N LEU A 22 -2.67 -5.05 -11.77
CA LEU A 22 -3.11 -3.92 -12.60
C LEU A 22 -2.44 -2.61 -12.19
N LEU A 23 -2.05 -2.51 -10.92
CA LEU A 23 -1.43 -1.34 -10.31
C LEU A 23 0.10 -1.42 -10.36
N SER A 24 0.66 -1.92 -11.46
CA SER A 24 2.12 -2.00 -11.63
C SER A 24 2.63 -0.73 -12.30
N SER A 25 3.73 -0.13 -11.80
CA SER A 25 4.29 1.10 -12.39
C SER A 25 4.61 0.90 -13.88
N PRO A 26 4.12 1.76 -14.80
CA PRO A 26 4.45 1.70 -16.22
C PRO A 26 5.93 1.90 -16.51
N GLU A 27 6.67 2.57 -15.61
CA GLU A 27 8.09 2.87 -15.81
C GLU A 27 8.97 1.61 -15.82
N ASN A 28 8.50 0.50 -15.25
CA ASN A 28 9.14 -0.82 -15.38
C ASN A 28 9.01 -1.44 -16.79
N LYS A 29 8.28 -0.82 -17.72
CA LYS A 29 8.12 -1.27 -19.11
C LYS A 29 8.88 -0.42 -20.13
N ALA A 30 9.43 0.74 -19.75
CA ALA A 30 9.88 1.75 -20.71
C ALA A 30 11.38 2.06 -20.70
N ILE A 31 12.23 1.26 -20.04
CA ILE A 31 13.68 1.41 -20.11
C ILE A 31 14.33 0.03 -20.22
N SER A 32 14.64 -0.38 -21.44
CA SER A 32 15.64 -1.43 -21.67
C SER A 32 16.36 -1.16 -22.99
N ASP A 33 17.06 -0.03 -23.04
CA ASP A 33 18.20 0.17 -23.92
C ASP A 33 19.27 0.90 -23.08
N ASP A 34 20.27 0.13 -22.65
CA ASP A 34 21.59 0.55 -22.14
C ASP A 34 21.84 0.58 -20.60
N TYR A 35 22.93 -0.13 -20.25
CA TYR A 35 23.77 -0.11 -19.04
C TYR A 35 23.22 -0.50 -17.64
N ASN A 36 23.58 -1.72 -17.20
CA ASN A 36 23.84 -2.15 -15.82
C ASN A 36 23.03 -1.52 -14.67
N ASP A 37 21.72 -1.79 -14.60
CA ASP A 37 21.04 -1.80 -13.31
C ASP A 37 20.37 -3.16 -13.09
N LEU A 38 20.84 -3.85 -12.06
CA LEU A 38 20.27 -5.07 -11.53
C LEU A 38 19.03 -4.70 -10.69
N GLU A 39 18.14 -3.88 -11.27
CA GLU A 39 16.95 -3.38 -10.59
C GLU A 39 16.06 -4.58 -10.26
N THR A 40 16.09 -4.96 -8.98
CA THR A 40 15.17 -5.94 -8.43
C THR A 40 13.77 -5.36 -8.59
N ARG A 41 13.01 -5.92 -9.55
CA ARG A 41 11.64 -5.47 -9.80
C ARG A 41 10.81 -5.71 -8.54
N GLU A 42 10.34 -4.61 -7.95
CA GLU A 42 9.36 -4.63 -6.87
C GLU A 42 8.00 -5.00 -7.43
N VAL A 43 7.38 -5.99 -6.81
CA VAL A 43 6.05 -6.48 -7.19
C VAL A 43 5.13 -6.47 -5.99
N VAL A 44 3.85 -6.24 -6.25
CA VAL A 44 2.80 -6.36 -5.24
C VAL A 44 2.68 -7.84 -4.82
N ASN A 45 3.01 -8.12 -3.55
CA ASN A 45 3.02 -9.47 -2.99
C ASN A 45 1.93 -9.66 -1.91
N SER A 46 0.83 -8.92 -2.00
CA SER A 46 -0.32 -9.06 -1.09
C SER A 46 -1.64 -8.73 -1.81
N PRO A 47 -2.80 -9.04 -1.20
CA PRO A 47 -4.03 -8.33 -1.54
C PRO A 47 -3.85 -6.81 -1.37
N VAL A 48 -4.63 -6.03 -2.11
CA VAL A 48 -4.74 -4.58 -1.90
C VAL A 48 -5.89 -4.33 -0.93
N ILE A 49 -5.66 -3.56 0.12
CA ILE A 49 -6.73 -3.11 1.04
C ILE A 49 -6.95 -1.61 0.88
N ALA A 50 -8.14 -1.13 1.19
CA ALA A 50 -8.38 0.31 1.29
C ALA A 50 -9.15 0.63 2.58
N ALA A 51 -8.85 1.79 3.13
CA ALA A 51 -9.55 2.33 4.29
C ALA A 51 -9.88 3.81 4.05
N ALA A 52 -11.07 4.23 4.45
CA ALA A 52 -11.48 5.63 4.45
C ALA A 52 -12.32 5.92 5.68
N ILE A 53 -12.14 7.12 6.27
CA ILE A 53 -12.88 7.60 7.43
C ILE A 53 -13.42 8.98 7.08
N ASN A 54 -14.71 9.18 7.37
CA ASN A 54 -15.37 10.48 7.28
C ASN A 54 -16.00 10.82 8.63
N SER A 55 -15.83 12.05 9.09
CA SER A 55 -16.37 12.55 10.35
C SER A 55 -17.15 13.85 10.12
N ASP A 56 -18.27 13.99 10.84
CA ASP A 56 -19.05 15.22 10.88
C ASP A 56 -19.38 15.59 12.33
N PRO A 57 -18.80 16.68 12.89
CA PRO A 57 -17.86 17.60 12.23
C PRO A 57 -16.48 16.96 11.97
N PRO A 58 -15.65 17.50 11.05
CA PRO A 58 -14.33 16.94 10.73
C PRO A 58 -13.40 16.81 11.94
N THR A 59 -13.54 17.71 12.92
CA THR A 59 -12.75 17.73 14.16
C THR A 59 -13.10 16.61 15.15
N LEU A 60 -14.17 15.85 14.89
CA LEU A 60 -14.62 14.78 15.77
C LEU A 60 -13.65 13.58 15.79
N TYR A 61 -12.87 13.41 14.73
CA TYR A 61 -11.89 12.32 14.62
C TYR A 61 -10.62 12.80 13.93
N GLN A 62 -9.47 12.58 14.58
CA GLN A 62 -8.16 12.83 14.01
C GLN A 62 -7.42 11.50 13.90
N LEU A 63 -7.05 11.15 12.66
CA LEU A 63 -6.23 9.97 12.41
C LEU A 63 -4.82 10.20 12.96
N ASP A 64 -4.31 9.24 13.73
CA ASP A 64 -2.91 9.19 14.12
C ASP A 64 -2.13 8.22 13.21
N LYS A 65 -2.33 6.91 13.42
CA LYS A 65 -1.75 5.85 12.60
C LYS A 65 -2.76 4.72 12.39
N ILE A 66 -2.75 4.11 11.21
CA ILE A 66 -3.41 2.84 10.96
C ILE A 66 -2.40 1.70 11.04
N LEU A 67 -2.83 0.55 11.57
CA LEU A 67 -2.06 -0.68 11.56
C LEU A 67 -2.82 -1.75 10.78
N PHE A 68 -2.11 -2.46 9.92
CA PHE A 68 -2.67 -3.57 9.17
C PHE A 68 -1.63 -4.65 8.93
N ILE A 69 -2.10 -5.90 8.81
CA ILE A 69 -1.26 -7.06 8.54
C ILE A 69 -1.79 -7.71 7.27
N LEU A 70 -0.90 -7.96 6.33
CA LEU A 70 -1.22 -8.63 5.07
C LEU A 70 -0.37 -9.88 4.91
N HIS A 71 -0.99 -10.93 4.38
CA HIS A 71 -0.28 -12.16 4.04
C HIS A 71 0.41 -12.02 2.69
N HIS A 72 1.50 -12.75 2.54
CA HIS A 72 2.29 -12.79 1.32
C HIS A 72 1.63 -13.74 0.32
N LEU A 73 1.51 -13.30 -0.94
CA LEU A 73 1.06 -14.18 -2.02
C LEU A 73 2.14 -15.21 -2.40
N GLN A 74 3.42 -14.83 -2.27
CA GLN A 74 4.60 -15.65 -2.50
C GLN A 74 5.53 -15.58 -1.29
N THR A 75 5.82 -16.74 -0.69
CA THR A 75 6.67 -16.85 0.52
C THR A 75 8.15 -17.06 0.22
N ALA A 76 8.52 -17.24 -1.05
CA ALA A 76 9.89 -17.46 -1.50
C ALA A 76 10.66 -16.16 -1.80
N MET A 77 10.01 -15.00 -1.64
CA MET A 77 10.61 -13.68 -1.85
C MET A 77 11.45 -13.27 -0.62
N ASP A 78 12.41 -12.38 -0.85
CA ASP A 78 13.25 -11.86 0.23
C ASP A 78 12.40 -11.04 1.21
N THR A 79 12.29 -11.51 2.46
CA THR A 79 11.48 -10.87 3.49
C THR A 79 12.02 -9.51 3.91
N GLU A 80 13.33 -9.29 3.76
CA GLU A 80 13.99 -8.01 4.08
C GLU A 80 13.66 -6.94 3.03
N SER A 81 13.20 -7.35 1.84
CA SER A 81 12.73 -6.44 0.79
C SER A 81 11.29 -5.95 0.98
N ALA A 82 10.61 -6.37 2.05
CA ALA A 82 9.23 -5.99 2.32
C ALA A 82 9.08 -4.48 2.49
N LYS A 83 8.18 -3.87 1.72
CA LYS A 83 7.83 -2.46 1.84
C LYS A 83 6.33 -2.27 2.01
N CYS A 84 5.95 -1.51 3.02
CA CYS A 84 4.59 -1.02 3.20
C CYS A 84 4.35 0.16 2.27
N ALA A 85 3.46 -0.01 1.29
CA ALA A 85 3.23 1.00 0.27
C ALA A 85 1.75 1.33 0.10
N PHE A 86 1.49 2.50 -0.47
CA PHE A 86 0.18 2.93 -0.89
C PHE A 86 0.15 3.39 -2.34
N TRP A 87 -1.02 3.29 -2.96
CA TRP A 87 -1.22 3.74 -4.33
C TRP A 87 -1.40 5.27 -4.36
N LYS A 88 -0.38 5.97 -4.85
CA LYS A 88 -0.38 7.42 -5.05
C LYS A 88 -0.95 7.71 -6.44
N TYR A 89 -2.24 8.01 -6.48
CA TYR A 89 -2.94 8.34 -7.72
C TYR A 89 -2.65 9.79 -8.15
N ALA A 90 -2.29 9.97 -9.42
CA ALA A 90 -2.11 11.26 -10.09
C ALA A 90 -3.33 11.53 -11.00
N PRO A 91 -4.30 12.36 -10.57
CA PRO A 91 -5.55 12.55 -11.31
C PRO A 91 -5.37 13.16 -12.70
N GLU A 92 -4.35 14.01 -12.87
CA GLU A 92 -4.09 14.73 -14.12
C GLU A 92 -3.68 13.80 -15.27
N SER A 93 -2.92 12.75 -14.94
CA SER A 93 -2.40 11.79 -15.92
C SER A 93 -3.17 10.47 -15.94
N LEU A 94 -4.18 10.32 -15.06
CA LEU A 94 -4.91 9.07 -14.83
C LEU A 94 -3.98 7.87 -14.51
N GLN A 95 -2.82 8.17 -13.94
CA GLN A 95 -1.78 7.19 -13.59
C GLN A 95 -1.58 7.15 -12.08
N GLY A 96 -0.72 6.24 -11.62
CA GLY A 96 -0.28 6.23 -10.24
C GLY A 96 0.98 5.41 -10.08
N GLU A 97 1.56 5.55 -8.90
CA GLU A 97 2.75 4.84 -8.47
C GLU A 97 2.55 4.31 -7.05
N TRP A 98 3.24 3.23 -6.70
CA TRP A 98 3.33 2.85 -5.30
C TRP A 98 4.34 3.75 -4.60
N SER A 99 3.95 4.30 -3.45
CA SER A 99 4.83 5.09 -2.60
C SER A 99 4.86 4.52 -1.19
N THR A 100 6.02 4.58 -0.53
CA THR A 100 6.18 4.21 0.89
C THR A 100 6.05 5.41 1.82
N GLU A 101 5.77 6.61 1.28
CA GLU A 101 5.69 7.83 2.07
C GLU A 101 4.62 7.72 3.18
N GLY A 102 5.03 8.00 4.42
CA GLY A 102 4.14 7.94 5.57
C GLY A 102 3.79 6.53 6.06
N CYS A 103 4.39 5.49 5.46
CA CYS A 103 4.22 4.08 5.82
C CYS A 103 5.55 3.46 6.28
N GLU A 104 5.47 2.63 7.32
CA GLU A 104 6.61 1.96 7.95
C GLU A 104 6.29 0.47 8.15
N VAL A 105 7.29 -0.40 8.00
CA VAL A 105 7.22 -1.82 8.35
C VAL A 105 7.45 -1.95 9.85
N GLU A 106 6.46 -2.45 10.59
CA GLU A 106 6.62 -2.75 12.03
C GLU A 106 7.33 -4.09 12.23
N TYR A 107 6.97 -5.08 11.40
CA TYR A 107 7.54 -6.42 11.42
C TYR A 107 7.22 -7.14 10.12
N SER A 108 8.14 -7.99 9.65
CA SER A 108 7.93 -8.86 8.49
C SER A 108 8.49 -10.26 8.78
N ASN A 109 7.81 -11.29 8.29
CA ASN A 109 8.30 -12.67 8.28
C ASN A 109 8.02 -13.32 6.91
N THR A 110 8.24 -14.62 6.77
CA THR A 110 8.07 -15.32 5.48
C THR A 110 6.63 -15.28 4.94
N THR A 111 5.64 -15.06 5.79
CA THR A 111 4.21 -15.22 5.47
C THR A 111 3.40 -13.95 5.59
N HIS A 112 3.85 -12.96 6.37
CA HIS A 112 3.09 -11.75 6.68
C HIS A 112 4.01 -10.55 6.92
N THR A 113 3.51 -9.37 6.57
CA THR A 113 4.08 -8.08 6.95
C THR A 113 3.04 -7.26 7.70
N SER A 114 3.48 -6.65 8.80
CA SER A 114 2.73 -5.67 9.58
C SER A 114 3.19 -4.27 9.20
N CYS A 115 2.24 -3.41 8.86
CA CYS A 115 2.47 -2.05 8.41
C CYS A 115 1.81 -1.02 9.33
N LYS A 116 2.44 0.14 9.40
CA LYS A 116 1.92 1.32 10.10
C LYS A 116 1.99 2.53 9.19
N CYS A 117 0.85 3.15 8.89
CA CYS A 117 0.76 4.32 8.00
C CYS A 117 0.05 5.51 8.68
N ASN A 118 0.39 6.75 8.30
CA ASN A 118 -0.24 7.97 8.84
C ASN A 118 -1.34 8.57 7.95
N HIS A 119 -1.83 7.82 6.96
CA HIS A 119 -2.89 8.25 6.05
C HIS A 119 -3.83 7.10 5.73
N LEU A 120 -4.89 7.40 4.98
CA LEU A 120 -5.95 6.48 4.56
C LEU A 120 -6.04 6.51 3.04
N THR A 121 -5.88 5.35 2.40
CA THR A 121 -5.84 5.19 0.95
C THR A 121 -5.95 3.70 0.61
N HIS A 122 -5.31 3.24 -0.47
CA HIS A 122 -5.16 1.86 -0.88
C HIS A 122 -3.73 1.39 -0.58
N PHE A 123 -3.58 0.30 0.17
CA PHE A 123 -2.31 -0.22 0.67
C PHE A 123 -2.01 -1.62 0.15
N ALA A 124 -0.73 -1.92 0.02
CA ALA A 124 -0.22 -3.25 -0.30
C ALA A 124 1.19 -3.45 0.26
N ILE A 125 1.66 -4.71 0.23
CA ILE A 125 3.06 -5.06 0.47
C ILE A 125 3.76 -5.21 -0.89
N LEU A 126 4.84 -4.47 -1.08
CA LEU A 126 5.77 -4.70 -2.18
C LEU A 126 6.93 -5.57 -1.71
N MET A 127 7.42 -6.44 -2.59
CA MET A 127 8.64 -7.23 -2.38
C MET A 127 9.45 -7.34 -3.66
N SER A 128 10.76 -7.50 -3.52
CA SER A 128 11.67 -7.76 -4.62
C SER A 128 11.52 -9.19 -5.11
N SER A 129 11.18 -9.35 -6.40
CA SER A 129 11.14 -10.68 -7.01
C SER A 129 12.54 -11.31 -7.06
N PRO A 130 12.71 -12.59 -6.67
CA PRO A 130 13.98 -13.26 -6.83
C PRO A 130 14.31 -13.37 -8.32
N ASN A 131 15.49 -12.91 -8.72
CA ASN A 131 15.97 -12.97 -10.09
C ASN A 131 15.88 -14.42 -10.63
N HIS A 132 15.13 -14.61 -11.71
CA HIS A 132 15.07 -15.87 -12.45
C HIS A 132 16.33 -16.04 -13.32
N ASN A 133 17.51 -16.06 -12.71
CA ASN A 133 18.76 -16.47 -13.35
C ASN A 133 19.49 -17.46 -12.43
N GLN A 134 18.96 -18.69 -12.41
CA GLN A 134 19.74 -19.90 -12.14
C GLN A 134 19.55 -20.86 -13.31
#